data_AF-A0A7M7NBE2-F1
#
_entry.id   AF-A0A7M7NBE2-F1
#
_cell.length_a   1.000
_cell.length_b   1.000
_cell.length_c   1.000
_cell.angle_alpha   90.00
_cell.angle_beta   90.00
_cell.angle_gamma   90.00
#
_symmetry.space_group_name_H-M   'P 1'
#
loop_
_entity.id
_entity.type
_entity.pdbx_description
1 polymer ?
#
loop_
_entity_poly.entity_id
_entity_poly.type
_entity_poly.pdbx_seq_one_letter_code
_entity_poly.pdbx_strand_id
1 'polypeptide(L)'
;MGTGNDPSDNQSVIATIHGCRDYADEFFIGTNEMWFTVIGAKVPTCIRMRVEFISIDLSTKEPIGRARCFGDGITKSQWQAVDNCGPFRKVTDILSEIAEVIVDEENAVEVSQQLSDVTSNIEDITSDDIKLVAEITSNIFQLNLTSEEVTTSITSIVSNIAQVETEELEAAEEEDGAISKFVQAFEEQIGRVEVADGGMLNIQQPYVAVQVQSVLADDVMSGIVLTLAGSSFSDLTKSNITISAPTQDDPDDVIATRPAIIAHVNIPPSVSSVISSTAPLSGSPSNGSAHVRVNFNVFSTPALFISKSLRNISEDSEVFNRSANSPVISLSIGQGKVAALTEFINFTFTTIMPGYGNPNCSFWDEEQEDWSQDGCVLVSGFTSSDERYDEEGVRCACDHLTNFAVIMDIHRPEDPLAKELKILTYIGCCISIFSLLVTLTTYLWNKDSRTKQTNQILICLCLTLLCLYTTFVIMISLDSTRDNREVQAGPCAFLTALVHFFVLSSIAWMGVEGYNMYLFFVKIFNTYIQNFMIKAFLAAWGIPALIVVLTGAIARDSYAQEDL
;
A
#
# COMPACT_ATOMS: atom_id res chain seq x y z
N MET A 1 -1.76 -19.79 39.89
CA MET A 1 -2.20 -20.01 38.49
C MET A 1 -2.99 -18.79 38.09
N GLY A 2 -2.90 -18.31 36.87
CA GLY A 2 -3.62 -17.10 36.48
C GLY A 2 -3.77 -16.97 34.98
N THR A 3 -4.57 -15.99 34.59
CA THR A 3 -4.85 -15.54 33.23
C THR A 3 -4.09 -14.22 33.03
N GLY A 4 -3.47 -13.98 31.87
CA GLY A 4 -2.61 -12.81 31.61
C GLY A 4 -1.10 -13.06 31.81
N ASN A 5 -0.26 -12.04 31.63
CA ASN A 5 1.21 -12.19 31.60
C ASN A 5 1.91 -12.05 32.97
N ASP A 6 1.19 -11.66 34.03
CA ASP A 6 1.78 -11.32 35.34
C ASP A 6 1.16 -12.14 36.49
N PRO A 7 2.00 -12.71 37.39
CA PRO A 7 1.56 -13.37 38.62
C PRO A 7 0.75 -12.55 39.62
N SER A 8 0.73 -11.23 39.48
CA SER A 8 0.06 -10.29 40.36
C SER A 8 -1.33 -9.87 39.88
N ASP A 9 -1.79 -10.37 38.74
CA ASP A 9 -3.10 -10.02 38.19
C ASP A 9 -4.25 -10.52 39.09
N ASN A 10 -5.32 -9.74 39.21
CA ASN A 10 -6.43 -9.99 40.16
C ASN A 10 -7.23 -11.27 39.85
N GLN A 11 -6.99 -11.89 38.68
CA GLN A 11 -7.58 -13.17 38.29
C GLN A 11 -6.71 -14.39 38.65
N SER A 12 -5.58 -14.17 39.34
CA SER A 12 -4.69 -15.25 39.76
C SER A 12 -5.22 -15.98 41.01
N VAL A 13 -5.36 -17.30 40.89
CA VAL A 13 -5.69 -18.20 42.00
C VAL A 13 -4.39 -18.65 42.67
N ILE A 14 -4.22 -18.26 43.94
CA ILE A 14 -3.08 -18.66 44.78
C ILE A 14 -3.57 -19.68 45.80
N ALA A 15 -3.14 -20.94 45.64
CA ALA A 15 -3.34 -21.99 46.63
C ALA A 15 -2.03 -22.21 47.41
N THR A 16 -2.07 -22.04 48.73
CA THR A 16 -0.92 -22.33 49.61
C THR A 16 -1.08 -23.72 50.21
N ILE A 17 -0.13 -24.62 49.92
CA ILE A 17 -0.13 -25.98 50.46
C ILE A 17 0.77 -26.05 51.68
N HIS A 18 0.22 -26.47 52.82
CA HIS A 18 0.98 -26.70 54.05
C HIS A 18 1.20 -28.21 54.27
N GLY A 19 2.46 -28.61 54.48
CA GLY A 19 2.86 -30.01 54.73
C GLY A 19 3.01 -30.87 53.47
N CYS A 20 3.34 -32.16 53.63
CA CYS A 20 3.34 -33.13 52.53
C CYS A 20 1.89 -33.50 52.17
N ARG A 21 1.48 -33.22 50.93
CA ARG A 21 0.22 -33.71 50.36
C ARG A 21 0.50 -34.50 49.09
N ASP A 22 -0.24 -35.59 48.89
CA ASP A 22 -0.13 -36.45 47.72
C ASP A 22 -1.17 -36.12 46.63
N TYR A 23 -2.10 -35.18 46.87
CA TYR A 23 -3.09 -34.69 45.91
C TYR A 23 -3.42 -33.20 46.15
N ALA A 24 -3.67 -32.46 45.06
CA ALA A 24 -4.11 -31.06 45.05
C ALA A 24 -5.51 -30.93 44.40
N ASP A 25 -6.17 -29.81 44.68
CA ASP A 25 -7.52 -29.49 44.19
C ASP A 25 -7.54 -29.23 42.67
N GLU A 26 -8.68 -29.49 42.03
CA GLU A 26 -8.93 -29.15 40.63
C GLU A 26 -9.29 -27.67 40.50
N PHE A 27 -8.72 -26.99 39.50
CA PHE A 27 -8.95 -25.57 39.24
C PHE A 27 -9.52 -25.39 37.83
N PHE A 28 -10.64 -24.66 37.72
CA PHE A 28 -11.26 -24.32 36.45
C PHE A 28 -10.89 -22.90 36.06
N ILE A 29 -10.44 -22.71 34.82
CA ILE A 29 -10.02 -21.43 34.26
C ILE A 29 -10.84 -21.21 32.99
N GLY A 30 -11.51 -20.05 32.91
CA GLY A 30 -12.42 -19.69 31.81
C GLY A 30 -11.72 -18.97 30.65
N THR A 31 -10.46 -19.30 30.36
CA THR A 31 -9.66 -18.65 29.31
C THR A 31 -8.81 -19.69 28.57
N ASN A 32 -8.47 -19.39 27.30
CA ASN A 32 -7.65 -20.26 26.46
C ASN A 32 -6.15 -20.13 26.75
N GLU A 33 -5.75 -19.11 27.49
CA GLU A 33 -4.38 -18.88 27.94
C GLU A 33 -4.29 -18.92 29.46
N MET A 34 -3.27 -19.59 29.98
CA MET A 34 -2.99 -19.65 31.41
C MET A 34 -1.51 -19.84 31.71
N TRP A 35 -1.07 -19.31 32.84
CA TRP A 35 0.23 -19.65 33.42
C TRP A 35 0.05 -20.27 34.81
N PHE A 36 1.00 -21.12 35.15
CA PHE A 36 1.05 -21.84 36.41
C PHE A 36 2.48 -21.74 36.95
N THR A 37 2.60 -21.38 38.23
CA THR A 37 3.88 -21.29 38.92
C THR A 37 3.77 -21.91 40.30
N VAL A 38 4.84 -22.55 40.74
CA VAL A 38 4.95 -23.20 42.04
C VAL A 38 6.14 -22.62 42.77
N ILE A 39 5.90 -22.09 43.96
CA ILE A 39 6.94 -21.47 44.77
C ILE A 39 7.19 -22.35 45.99
N GLY A 40 8.36 -23.00 46.03
CA GLY A 40 8.81 -23.77 47.18
C GLY A 40 9.45 -22.89 48.26
N ALA A 41 9.30 -23.26 49.53
CA ALA A 41 10.00 -22.59 50.63
C ALA A 41 11.51 -22.87 50.59
N LYS A 42 12.32 -21.89 51.01
CA LYS A 42 13.77 -22.06 51.21
C LYS A 42 14.01 -23.08 52.34
N VAL A 43 14.58 -24.24 51.96
CA VAL A 43 15.19 -25.30 52.81
C VAL A 43 14.25 -26.40 53.34
N PRO A 44 14.67 -27.70 53.23
CA PRO A 44 14.74 -28.44 51.98
C PRO A 44 13.33 -28.90 51.55
N THR A 45 12.89 -28.46 50.37
CA THR A 45 11.60 -28.87 49.78
C THR A 45 11.87 -29.87 48.65
N CYS A 46 11.47 -31.14 48.82
CA CYS A 46 11.36 -32.09 47.72
C CYS A 46 9.96 -31.96 47.13
N ILE A 47 9.82 -31.26 46.01
CA ILE A 47 8.55 -31.07 45.32
C ILE A 47 8.53 -32.02 44.13
N ARG A 48 7.66 -33.04 44.20
CA ARG A 48 7.36 -33.91 43.05
C ARG A 48 5.94 -33.60 42.61
N MET A 49 5.80 -33.11 41.39
CA MET A 49 4.51 -32.67 40.86
C MET A 49 4.21 -33.38 39.55
N ARG A 50 2.96 -33.79 39.41
CA ARG A 50 2.35 -34.20 38.15
C ARG A 50 1.26 -33.19 37.87
N VAL A 51 1.35 -32.55 36.72
CA VAL A 51 0.37 -31.55 36.27
C VAL A 51 -0.26 -32.08 34.99
N GLU A 52 -1.57 -32.05 34.94
CA GLU A 52 -2.39 -32.48 33.81
C GLU A 52 -3.33 -31.33 33.46
N PHE A 53 -3.32 -30.92 32.21
CA PHE A 53 -4.28 -29.96 31.67
C PHE A 53 -5.33 -30.71 30.87
N ILE A 54 -6.59 -30.36 31.12
CA ILE A 54 -7.75 -30.91 30.45
C ILE A 54 -8.49 -29.72 29.83
N SER A 55 -8.50 -29.65 28.50
CA SER A 55 -9.40 -28.74 27.80
C SER A 55 -10.79 -29.37 27.76
N ILE A 56 -11.83 -28.59 28.09
CA ILE A 56 -13.21 -29.06 28.17
C ILE A 56 -14.05 -28.21 27.21
N ASP A 57 -14.81 -28.88 26.36
CA ASP A 57 -15.84 -28.23 25.56
C ASP A 57 -16.97 -27.78 26.48
N LEU A 58 -17.26 -26.48 26.52
CA LEU A 58 -18.30 -25.93 27.39
C LEU A 58 -19.72 -26.30 26.94
N SER A 59 -19.91 -26.68 25.68
CA SER A 59 -21.20 -27.08 25.13
C SER A 59 -21.55 -28.53 25.49
N THR A 60 -20.59 -29.44 25.37
CA THR A 60 -20.78 -30.89 25.64
C THR A 60 -20.33 -31.32 27.03
N LYS A 61 -19.50 -30.51 27.70
CA LYS A 61 -18.79 -30.82 28.97
C LYS A 61 -17.85 -32.03 28.87
N GLU A 62 -17.43 -32.39 27.67
CA GLU A 62 -16.49 -33.49 27.43
C GLU A 62 -15.04 -32.97 27.28
N PRO A 63 -14.04 -33.75 27.70
CA PRO A 63 -12.63 -33.37 27.55
C PRO A 63 -12.20 -33.48 26.08
N ILE A 64 -11.79 -32.37 25.47
CA ILE A 64 -11.36 -32.28 24.06
C ILE A 64 -9.92 -32.80 23.89
N GLY A 65 -9.07 -32.57 24.89
CA GLY A 65 -7.66 -32.93 24.82
C GLY A 65 -7.00 -32.95 26.20
N ARG A 66 -5.96 -33.77 26.33
CA ARG A 66 -5.17 -33.87 27.57
C ARG A 66 -3.69 -33.77 27.29
N ALA A 67 -3.01 -32.88 28.02
CA ALA A 67 -1.56 -32.77 28.00
C ALA A 67 -1.01 -33.00 29.42
N ARG A 68 0.00 -33.85 29.54
CA ARG A 68 0.65 -34.18 30.80
C ARG A 68 2.11 -33.75 30.78
N CYS A 69 2.51 -33.03 31.82
CA CYS A 69 3.91 -32.67 32.00
C CYS A 69 4.64 -33.82 32.69
N PHE A 70 5.71 -34.30 32.05
CA PHE A 70 6.60 -35.32 32.60
C PHE A 70 7.94 -34.68 32.99
N GLY A 71 8.39 -35.00 34.20
CA GLY A 71 9.71 -34.66 34.70
C GLY A 71 10.25 -35.80 35.56
N ASP A 72 11.49 -36.21 35.30
CA ASP A 72 12.21 -37.21 36.08
C ASP A 72 12.98 -36.60 37.27
N GLY A 73 12.98 -35.26 37.37
CA GLY A 73 13.70 -34.49 38.38
C GLY A 73 15.19 -34.29 38.07
N ILE A 74 15.67 -34.75 36.90
CA ILE A 74 17.06 -34.65 36.44
C ILE A 74 17.14 -33.82 35.15
N THR A 75 16.18 -34.00 34.25
CA THR A 75 16.07 -33.31 32.96
C THR A 75 14.99 -32.23 32.99
N LYS A 76 15.04 -31.29 32.03
CA LYS A 76 13.98 -30.29 31.86
C LYS A 76 12.66 -31.01 31.56
N SER A 77 11.60 -30.64 32.29
CA SER A 77 10.27 -31.21 32.10
C SER A 77 9.74 -30.95 30.69
N GLN A 78 9.04 -31.92 30.12
CA GLN A 78 8.46 -31.83 28.78
C GLN A 78 6.95 -32.14 28.84
N TRP A 79 6.18 -31.46 27.98
CA TRP A 79 4.77 -31.74 27.77
C TRP A 79 4.59 -32.90 26.80
N GLN A 80 3.70 -33.83 27.14
CA GLN A 80 3.31 -34.94 26.27
C GLN A 80 1.79 -34.99 26.19
N ALA A 81 1.25 -34.93 24.97
CA ALA A 81 -0.18 -35.15 24.73
C ALA A 81 -0.56 -36.60 25.07
N VAL A 82 -1.68 -36.78 25.77
CA VAL A 82 -2.17 -38.07 26.28
C VAL A 82 -3.39 -38.54 25.49
N ASP A 83 -4.33 -37.63 25.19
CA ASP A 83 -5.48 -37.89 24.33
C ASP A 83 -5.39 -36.92 23.13
N ASN A 84 -5.42 -37.45 21.91
CA ASN A 84 -5.30 -36.68 20.67
C ASN A 84 -6.69 -36.11 20.29
N CYS A 85 -6.78 -34.80 20.05
CA CYS A 85 -8.01 -34.03 19.83
C CYS A 85 -8.68 -34.29 18.45
N GLY A 86 -8.80 -35.56 18.03
CA GLY A 86 -9.12 -35.91 16.66
C GLY A 86 -7.92 -35.76 15.71
N PRO A 87 -8.11 -35.98 14.40
CA PRO A 87 -7.06 -35.73 13.40
C PRO A 87 -6.81 -34.23 13.28
N PHE A 88 -5.56 -33.82 13.04
CA PHE A 88 -5.23 -32.47 12.61
C PHE A 88 -6.03 -32.19 11.33
N ARG A 89 -6.96 -31.23 11.38
CA ARG A 89 -7.72 -30.79 10.22
C ARG A 89 -7.01 -29.58 9.63
N LYS A 90 -6.83 -29.57 8.32
CA LYS A 90 -6.27 -28.40 7.64
C LYS A 90 -7.34 -27.31 7.58
N VAL A 91 -6.90 -26.05 7.56
CA VAL A 91 -7.77 -24.88 7.36
C VAL A 91 -8.66 -25.08 6.13
N THR A 92 -8.08 -25.52 5.02
CA THR A 92 -8.79 -25.84 3.77
C THR A 92 -9.94 -26.83 3.94
N ASP A 93 -9.74 -27.89 4.73
CA ASP A 93 -10.78 -28.91 4.93
C ASP A 93 -11.96 -28.35 5.74
N ILE A 94 -11.71 -27.39 6.63
CA ILE A 94 -12.76 -26.74 7.43
C ILE A 94 -13.48 -25.70 6.58
N LEU A 95 -12.75 -24.86 5.85
CA LEU A 95 -13.34 -23.84 4.96
C LEU A 95 -14.21 -24.49 3.86
N SER A 96 -13.77 -25.61 3.30
CA SER A 96 -14.56 -26.36 2.31
C SER A 96 -15.89 -26.85 2.89
N GLU A 97 -15.89 -27.33 4.14
CA GLU A 97 -17.13 -27.74 4.81
C GLU A 97 -18.05 -26.56 5.10
N ILE A 98 -17.49 -25.41 5.52
CA ILE A 98 -18.27 -24.19 5.75
C ILE A 98 -18.87 -23.69 4.43
N ALA A 99 -18.13 -23.76 3.31
CA ALA A 99 -18.61 -23.36 1.99
C ALA A 99 -19.77 -24.24 1.48
N GLU A 100 -19.88 -25.50 1.92
CA GLU A 100 -21.02 -26.37 1.60
C GLU A 100 -22.31 -26.00 2.39
N VAL A 101 -22.20 -25.22 3.47
CA VAL A 101 -23.36 -24.78 4.25
C VAL A 101 -24.13 -23.71 3.49
N ILE A 102 -25.43 -23.95 3.31
CA ILE A 102 -26.34 -22.93 2.76
C ILE A 102 -26.58 -21.88 3.84
N VAL A 103 -26.04 -20.68 3.64
CA VAL A 103 -26.17 -19.56 4.58
C VAL A 103 -27.55 -18.93 4.47
N ASP A 104 -28.20 -18.69 5.60
CA ASP A 104 -29.47 -17.98 5.75
C ASP A 104 -29.44 -17.02 6.96
N GLU A 105 -30.54 -16.28 7.18
CA GLU A 105 -30.60 -15.29 8.26
C GLU A 105 -30.49 -15.89 9.66
N GLU A 106 -30.80 -17.18 9.85
CA GLU A 106 -30.77 -17.85 11.16
C GLU A 106 -29.36 -18.35 11.50
N ASN A 107 -28.62 -18.85 10.51
CA ASN A 107 -27.28 -19.41 10.71
C ASN A 107 -26.12 -18.44 10.42
N ALA A 108 -26.37 -17.29 9.79
CA ALA A 108 -25.31 -16.37 9.35
C ALA A 108 -24.38 -15.91 10.49
N VAL A 109 -24.90 -15.71 11.70
CA VAL A 109 -24.07 -15.35 12.86
C VAL A 109 -23.07 -16.47 13.17
N GLU A 110 -23.56 -17.70 13.30
CA GLU A 110 -22.72 -18.87 13.60
C GLU A 110 -21.68 -19.13 12.51
N VAL A 111 -22.09 -19.06 11.24
CA VAL A 111 -21.19 -19.23 10.09
C VAL A 111 -20.10 -18.15 10.09
N SER A 112 -20.46 -16.88 10.29
CA SER A 112 -19.50 -15.78 10.31
C SER A 112 -18.51 -15.89 11.48
N GLN A 113 -18.97 -16.38 12.63
CA GLN A 113 -18.12 -16.60 13.79
C GLN A 113 -17.15 -17.77 13.57
N GLN A 114 -17.65 -18.90 13.06
CA GLN A 114 -16.79 -20.05 12.72
C GLN A 114 -15.73 -19.66 11.68
N LEU A 115 -16.11 -18.89 10.66
CA LEU A 115 -15.17 -18.39 9.67
C LEU A 115 -14.11 -17.46 10.29
N SER A 116 -14.49 -16.60 11.24
CA SER A 116 -13.54 -15.74 11.96
C SER A 116 -12.55 -16.54 12.83
N ASP A 117 -13.00 -17.63 13.44
CA ASP A 117 -12.15 -18.51 14.26
C ASP A 117 -11.20 -19.35 13.40
N VAL A 118 -11.65 -19.82 12.24
CA VAL A 118 -10.80 -20.60 11.32
C VAL A 118 -9.71 -19.72 10.73
N THR A 119 -10.07 -18.50 10.29
CA THR A 119 -9.13 -17.55 9.68
C THR A 119 -8.10 -16.97 10.66
N SER A 120 -8.24 -17.17 11.97
CA SER A 120 -7.19 -16.75 12.92
C SER A 120 -5.90 -17.58 12.81
N ASN A 121 -5.93 -18.73 12.13
CA ASN A 121 -4.76 -19.59 11.91
C ASN A 121 -3.98 -19.16 10.65
N ILE A 122 -3.46 -17.94 10.68
CA ILE A 122 -2.91 -17.21 9.51
C ILE A 122 -1.81 -18.00 8.78
N GLU A 123 -0.93 -18.70 9.51
CA GLU A 123 0.22 -19.44 8.94
C GLU A 123 -0.20 -20.61 8.02
N ASP A 124 -1.43 -21.11 8.15
CA ASP A 124 -1.95 -22.25 7.39
C ASP A 124 -2.88 -21.82 6.23
N ILE A 125 -3.08 -20.51 6.01
CA ILE A 125 -3.97 -19.98 4.97
C ILE A 125 -3.24 -19.90 3.64
N THR A 126 -3.83 -20.50 2.61
CA THR A 126 -3.37 -20.44 1.21
C THR A 126 -4.27 -19.56 0.35
N SER A 127 -3.83 -19.25 -0.87
CA SER A 127 -4.59 -18.52 -1.88
C SER A 127 -5.94 -19.16 -2.22
N ASP A 128 -6.05 -20.49 -2.21
CA ASP A 128 -7.33 -21.19 -2.39
C ASP A 128 -8.25 -21.04 -1.17
N ASP A 129 -7.69 -20.99 0.03
CA ASP A 129 -8.45 -20.73 1.26
C ASP A 129 -9.04 -19.30 1.27
N ILE A 130 -8.29 -18.31 0.78
CA ILE A 130 -8.78 -16.93 0.63
C ILE A 130 -9.97 -16.87 -0.33
N LYS A 131 -9.94 -17.64 -1.43
CA LYS A 131 -11.08 -17.72 -2.36
C LYS A 131 -12.33 -18.29 -1.68
N LEU A 132 -12.19 -19.34 -0.87
CA LEU A 132 -13.29 -19.90 -0.07
C LEU A 132 -13.83 -18.86 0.92
N VAL A 133 -12.95 -18.12 1.61
CA VAL A 133 -13.35 -17.04 2.53
C VAL A 133 -14.14 -15.95 1.80
N ALA A 134 -13.69 -15.55 0.60
CA ALA A 134 -14.39 -14.56 -0.23
C ALA A 134 -15.77 -15.06 -0.68
N GLU A 135 -15.88 -16.34 -1.08
CA GLU A 135 -17.15 -16.97 -1.46
C GLU A 135 -18.14 -17.02 -0.29
N ILE A 136 -17.71 -17.52 0.87
CA ILE A 136 -18.56 -17.62 2.07
C ILE A 136 -19.02 -16.22 2.51
N THR A 137 -18.11 -15.24 2.52
CA THR A 137 -18.44 -13.85 2.89
C THR A 137 -19.42 -13.23 1.90
N SER A 138 -19.27 -13.51 0.60
CA SER A 138 -20.23 -13.06 -0.42
C SER A 138 -21.62 -13.68 -0.22
N ASN A 139 -21.69 -14.97 0.15
CA ASN A 139 -22.95 -15.65 0.46
C ASN A 139 -23.65 -15.03 1.69
N ILE A 140 -22.91 -14.74 2.76
CA ILE A 140 -23.44 -14.02 3.93
C ILE A 140 -23.95 -12.63 3.52
N PHE A 141 -23.18 -11.93 2.70
CA PHE A 141 -23.49 -10.58 2.26
C PHE A 141 -24.79 -10.49 1.43
N GLN A 142 -25.07 -11.48 0.58
CA GLN A 142 -26.28 -11.52 -0.26
C GLN A 142 -27.58 -11.56 0.54
N LEU A 143 -27.53 -11.90 1.83
CA LEU A 143 -28.67 -11.90 2.74
C LEU A 143 -29.09 -10.49 3.21
N ASN A 144 -28.28 -9.45 2.93
CA ASN A 144 -28.54 -8.05 3.31
C ASN A 144 -28.76 -7.84 4.82
N LEU A 145 -27.99 -8.53 5.64
CA LEU A 145 -28.11 -8.49 7.10
C LEU A 145 -27.66 -7.13 7.66
N THR A 146 -28.37 -6.63 8.67
CA THR A 146 -28.03 -5.40 9.40
C THR A 146 -27.37 -5.67 10.77
N SER A 147 -27.04 -6.93 11.06
CA SER A 147 -26.53 -7.39 12.35
C SER A 147 -25.14 -6.83 12.69
N GLU A 148 -25.00 -6.30 13.91
CA GLU A 148 -23.73 -5.87 14.50
C GLU A 148 -22.78 -7.05 14.72
N GLU A 149 -23.29 -8.21 15.15
CA GLU A 149 -22.47 -9.40 15.41
C GLU A 149 -21.82 -9.93 14.13
N VAL A 150 -22.60 -10.05 13.05
CA VAL A 150 -22.08 -10.44 11.73
C VAL A 150 -21.03 -9.45 11.24
N THR A 151 -21.30 -8.15 11.41
CA THR A 151 -20.35 -7.09 11.01
C THR A 151 -19.05 -7.19 11.81
N THR A 152 -19.12 -7.51 13.10
CA THR A 152 -17.96 -7.72 13.97
C THR A 152 -17.12 -8.93 13.54
N SER A 153 -17.78 -10.07 13.25
CA SER A 153 -17.11 -11.27 12.75
C SER A 153 -16.44 -11.03 11.39
N ILE A 154 -17.13 -10.37 10.44
CA ILE A 154 -16.54 -10.03 9.14
C ILE A 154 -15.35 -9.08 9.31
N THR A 155 -15.44 -8.10 10.20
CA THR A 155 -14.32 -7.19 10.50
C THR A 155 -13.10 -7.96 11.05
N SER A 156 -13.34 -8.99 11.88
CA SER A 156 -12.28 -9.89 12.35
C SER A 156 -11.65 -10.70 11.21
N ILE A 157 -12.48 -11.23 10.31
CA ILE A 157 -12.00 -11.98 9.13
C ILE A 157 -11.12 -11.08 8.26
N VAL A 158 -11.55 -9.85 7.98
CA VAL A 158 -10.76 -8.86 7.23
C VAL A 158 -9.41 -8.61 7.89
N SER A 159 -9.40 -8.43 9.22
CA SER A 159 -8.15 -8.26 9.96
C SER A 159 -7.23 -9.47 9.91
N ASN A 160 -7.79 -10.69 9.87
CA ASN A 160 -7.01 -11.93 9.78
C ASN A 160 -6.41 -12.09 8.38
N ILE A 161 -7.21 -11.87 7.32
CA ILE A 161 -6.75 -11.97 5.93
C ILE A 161 -5.69 -10.90 5.61
N ALA A 162 -5.82 -9.68 6.16
CA ALA A 162 -4.81 -8.64 5.99
C ALA A 162 -3.41 -9.00 6.54
N GLN A 163 -3.29 -10.07 7.34
CA GLN A 163 -2.04 -10.57 7.91
C GLN A 163 -1.40 -11.70 7.12
N VAL A 164 -2.13 -12.30 6.17
CA VAL A 164 -1.63 -13.40 5.36
C VAL A 164 -0.44 -12.91 4.52
N GLU A 165 0.49 -13.82 4.21
CA GLU A 165 1.66 -13.49 3.41
C GLU A 165 1.26 -12.88 2.06
N THR A 166 1.98 -11.85 1.64
CA THR A 166 1.68 -11.09 0.41
C THR A 166 1.63 -11.98 -0.83
N GLU A 167 2.45 -13.03 -0.90
CA GLU A 167 2.46 -13.99 -2.03
C GLU A 167 1.12 -14.72 -2.18
N GLU A 168 0.52 -15.17 -1.08
CA GLU A 168 -0.78 -15.87 -1.10
C GLU A 168 -1.93 -14.90 -1.39
N LEU A 169 -1.85 -13.67 -0.88
CA LEU A 169 -2.82 -12.62 -1.17
C LEU A 169 -2.81 -12.27 -2.68
N GLU A 170 -1.63 -12.04 -3.25
CA GLU A 170 -1.47 -11.74 -4.68
C GLU A 170 -1.94 -12.89 -5.56
N ALA A 171 -1.62 -14.14 -5.19
CA ALA A 171 -2.06 -15.33 -5.91
C ALA A 171 -3.59 -15.50 -5.88
N ALA A 172 -4.25 -15.15 -4.78
CA ALA A 172 -5.72 -15.17 -4.68
C ALA A 172 -6.39 -14.09 -5.53
N GLU A 173 -5.74 -12.92 -5.67
CA GLU A 173 -6.26 -11.80 -6.46
C GLU A 173 -6.10 -12.00 -7.98
N GLU A 174 -5.02 -12.65 -8.42
CA GLU A 174 -4.69 -12.79 -9.84
C GLU A 174 -5.71 -13.61 -10.65
N GLU A 175 -6.30 -14.65 -10.05
CA GLU A 175 -7.20 -15.56 -10.77
C GLU A 175 -8.63 -15.00 -10.89
N ASP A 176 -9.23 -14.57 -9.76
CA ASP A 176 -10.66 -14.25 -9.66
C ASP A 176 -10.98 -12.92 -8.97
N GLY A 177 -9.98 -12.11 -8.60
CA GLY A 177 -10.22 -10.87 -7.84
C GLY A 177 -10.85 -11.13 -6.47
N ALA A 178 -10.44 -12.22 -5.81
CA ALA A 178 -11.09 -12.71 -4.59
C ALA A 178 -11.00 -11.68 -3.45
N ILE A 179 -9.87 -10.96 -3.34
CA ILE A 179 -9.65 -9.98 -2.29
C ILE A 179 -10.47 -8.72 -2.60
N SER A 180 -10.45 -8.23 -3.84
CA SER A 180 -11.27 -7.08 -4.25
C SER A 180 -12.76 -7.31 -3.96
N LYS A 181 -13.30 -8.49 -4.33
CA LYS A 181 -14.69 -8.88 -4.02
C LYS A 181 -14.96 -8.97 -2.52
N PHE A 182 -14.00 -9.50 -1.76
CA PHE A 182 -14.11 -9.63 -0.31
C PHE A 182 -14.12 -8.27 0.40
N VAL A 183 -13.22 -7.35 0.02
CA VAL A 183 -13.18 -5.97 0.53
C VAL A 183 -14.47 -5.24 0.17
N GLN A 184 -14.96 -5.36 -1.07
CA GLN A 184 -16.23 -4.77 -1.49
C GLN A 184 -17.40 -5.27 -0.64
N ALA A 185 -17.51 -6.58 -0.43
CA ALA A 185 -18.57 -7.16 0.41
C ALA A 185 -18.50 -6.67 1.86
N PHE A 186 -17.30 -6.47 2.40
CA PHE A 186 -17.08 -5.89 3.71
C PHE A 186 -17.53 -4.43 3.81
N GLU A 187 -17.12 -3.58 2.87
CA GLU A 187 -17.50 -2.16 2.86
C GLU A 187 -19.02 -1.97 2.70
N GLU A 188 -19.64 -2.80 1.85
CA GLU A 188 -21.10 -2.80 1.69
C GLU A 188 -21.83 -3.31 2.95
N GLN A 189 -21.28 -4.30 3.67
CA GLN A 189 -21.82 -4.75 4.96
C GLN A 189 -21.74 -3.65 6.03
N ILE A 190 -20.62 -2.93 6.11
CA ILE A 190 -20.47 -1.74 6.97
C ILE A 190 -21.48 -0.66 6.58
N GLY A 191 -21.79 -0.53 5.30
CA GLY A 191 -22.82 0.40 4.81
C GLY A 191 -24.24 0.08 5.32
N ARG A 192 -24.52 -1.18 5.70
CA ARG A 192 -25.86 -1.68 6.04
C ARG A 192 -26.15 -1.79 7.53
N VAL A 193 -25.12 -2.00 8.36
CA VAL A 193 -25.32 -2.22 9.81
C VAL A 193 -26.20 -1.13 10.44
N GLU A 194 -27.18 -1.51 11.24
CA GLU A 194 -28.09 -0.52 11.85
C GLU A 194 -27.41 0.22 13.00
N VAL A 195 -27.48 1.55 12.97
CA VAL A 195 -26.99 2.42 14.05
C VAL A 195 -28.11 3.38 14.42
N ALA A 196 -28.44 3.45 15.71
CA ALA A 196 -29.48 4.35 16.22
C ALA A 196 -29.12 5.84 15.98
N ASP A 197 -30.12 6.72 15.95
CA ASP A 197 -29.90 8.17 15.83
C ASP A 197 -29.00 8.70 16.95
N GLY A 198 -27.90 9.35 16.57
CA GLY A 198 -26.86 9.81 17.52
C GLY A 198 -25.98 8.70 18.10
N GLY A 199 -26.24 7.44 17.73
CA GLY A 199 -25.44 6.28 18.10
C GLY A 199 -24.19 6.12 17.24
N MET A 200 -23.33 5.20 17.65
CA MET A 200 -22.13 4.81 16.91
C MET A 200 -21.84 3.32 17.10
N LEU A 201 -21.31 2.69 16.06
CA LEU A 201 -20.63 1.41 16.09
C LEU A 201 -19.12 1.66 15.96
N ASN A 202 -18.34 1.06 16.83
CA ASN A 202 -16.88 1.16 16.80
C ASN A 202 -16.28 -0.23 17.00
N ILE A 203 -15.56 -0.73 16.01
CA ILE A 203 -14.91 -2.03 16.02
C ILE A 203 -13.42 -1.80 15.78
N GLN A 204 -12.58 -2.36 16.65
CA GLN A 204 -11.12 -2.21 16.60
C GLN A 204 -10.48 -3.59 16.53
N GLN A 205 -9.90 -3.90 15.39
CA GLN A 205 -9.09 -5.10 15.17
C GLN A 205 -7.62 -4.68 14.92
N PRO A 206 -6.65 -5.61 14.99
CA PRO A 206 -5.24 -5.24 14.80
C PRO A 206 -4.95 -4.54 13.46
N TYR A 207 -5.60 -4.95 12.36
CA TYR A 207 -5.32 -4.42 11.01
C TYR A 207 -6.44 -3.60 10.38
N VAL A 208 -7.61 -3.52 11.02
CA VAL A 208 -8.73 -2.71 10.55
C VAL A 208 -9.48 -2.09 11.73
N ALA A 209 -9.80 -0.82 11.61
CA ALA A 209 -10.65 -0.10 12.55
C ALA A 209 -11.84 0.51 11.80
N VAL A 210 -13.04 0.33 12.34
CA VAL A 210 -14.30 0.69 11.69
C VAL A 210 -15.09 1.58 12.64
N GLN A 211 -15.48 2.77 12.18
CA GLN A 211 -16.44 3.61 12.88
C GLN A 211 -17.60 3.99 11.96
N VAL A 212 -18.81 3.61 12.37
CA VAL A 212 -20.06 4.05 11.76
C VAL A 212 -20.80 4.92 12.77
N GLN A 213 -21.12 6.16 12.41
CA GLN A 213 -21.78 7.09 13.32
C GLN A 213 -22.96 7.80 12.67
N SER A 214 -24.05 7.94 13.42
CA SER A 214 -25.22 8.75 13.04
C SER A 214 -25.05 10.18 13.56
N VAL A 215 -24.62 11.10 12.68
CA VAL A 215 -24.28 12.50 13.00
C VAL A 215 -25.45 13.42 12.67
N LEU A 216 -25.64 14.52 13.42
CA LEU A 216 -26.67 15.52 13.09
C LEU A 216 -26.36 16.19 11.75
N ALA A 217 -27.37 16.38 10.90
CA ALA A 217 -27.20 17.05 9.61
C ALA A 217 -26.62 18.46 9.74
N ASP A 218 -26.96 19.20 10.82
CA ASP A 218 -26.43 20.54 11.09
C ASP A 218 -24.91 20.53 11.35
N ASP A 219 -24.40 19.48 12.00
CA ASP A 219 -22.97 19.31 12.23
C ASP A 219 -22.27 19.00 10.90
N VAL A 220 -22.85 18.11 10.08
CA VAL A 220 -22.32 17.80 8.73
C VAL A 220 -22.29 19.05 7.84
N MET A 221 -23.33 19.89 7.90
CA MET A 221 -23.40 21.16 7.19
C MET A 221 -22.35 22.17 7.64
N SER A 222 -21.77 22.00 8.83
CA SER A 222 -20.69 22.84 9.36
C SER A 222 -19.29 22.30 9.05
N GLY A 223 -19.20 21.15 8.38
CA GLY A 223 -17.97 20.38 8.17
C GLY A 223 -17.78 19.33 9.27
N ILE A 224 -16.90 18.35 9.04
CA ILE A 224 -16.59 17.29 10.01
C ILE A 224 -15.09 17.02 10.01
N VAL A 225 -14.55 16.80 11.20
CA VAL A 225 -13.17 16.34 11.40
C VAL A 225 -13.20 14.89 11.87
N LEU A 226 -12.43 14.05 11.19
CA LEU A 226 -12.22 12.64 11.52
C LEU A 226 -10.77 12.46 11.97
N THR A 227 -10.53 11.76 13.06
CA THR A 227 -9.18 11.49 13.55
C THR A 227 -9.06 10.07 14.05
N LEU A 228 -8.04 9.36 13.58
CA LEU A 228 -7.53 8.12 14.14
C LEU A 228 -6.25 8.43 14.91
N ALA A 229 -6.28 8.26 16.23
CA ALA A 229 -5.11 8.41 17.09
C ALA A 229 -4.72 7.05 17.69
N GLY A 230 -3.42 6.75 17.74
CA GLY A 230 -2.94 5.45 18.25
C GLY A 230 -1.49 5.51 18.70
N SER A 231 -0.99 4.39 19.23
CA SER A 231 0.41 4.24 19.65
C SER A 231 1.30 3.57 18.60
N SER A 232 0.71 2.88 17.61
CA SER A 232 1.42 2.17 16.55
C SER A 232 0.52 2.04 15.32
N PHE A 233 1.11 2.02 14.12
CA PHE A 233 0.43 1.62 12.88
C PHE A 233 0.19 0.12 12.83
N SER A 234 1.03 -0.69 13.48
CA SER A 234 0.99 -2.15 13.40
C SER A 234 -0.16 -2.80 14.16
N ASP A 235 -0.86 -2.06 15.01
CA ASP A 235 -1.92 -2.58 15.86
C ASP A 235 -2.94 -1.48 16.20
N LEU A 236 -4.12 -1.57 15.59
CA LEU A 236 -5.20 -0.61 15.79
C LEU A 236 -6.12 -0.95 16.98
N THR A 237 -5.89 -2.05 17.73
CA THR A 237 -6.74 -2.45 18.88
C THR A 237 -6.79 -1.43 20.02
N LYS A 238 -5.78 -0.57 20.11
CA LYS A 238 -5.69 0.53 21.10
C LYS A 238 -5.84 1.92 20.48
N SER A 239 -6.23 1.96 19.20
CA SER A 239 -6.49 3.20 18.51
C SER A 239 -7.84 3.78 18.93
N ASN A 240 -8.02 5.07 18.73
CA ASN A 240 -9.29 5.73 18.99
C ASN A 240 -9.69 6.55 17.77
N ILE A 241 -10.88 6.28 17.24
CA ILE A 241 -11.48 7.04 16.16
C ILE A 241 -12.43 8.06 16.76
N THR A 242 -12.32 9.30 16.29
CA THR A 242 -13.21 10.40 16.69
C THR A 242 -13.77 11.08 15.45
N ILE A 243 -15.08 11.28 15.46
CA ILE A 243 -15.83 12.05 14.46
C ILE A 243 -16.43 13.23 15.21
N SER A 244 -16.10 14.45 14.81
CA SER A 244 -16.53 15.65 15.53
C SER A 244 -16.72 16.83 14.60
N ALA A 245 -17.61 17.75 14.98
CA ALA A 245 -17.70 19.04 14.32
C ALA A 245 -16.39 19.85 14.53
N PRO A 246 -16.02 20.76 13.61
CA PRO A 246 -14.84 21.57 13.74
C PRO A 246 -14.94 22.46 14.98
N THR A 247 -14.00 22.33 15.91
CA THR A 247 -13.87 23.24 17.05
C THR A 247 -13.20 24.55 16.64
N GLN A 248 -13.50 25.66 17.32
CA GLN A 248 -12.97 27.00 17.04
C GLN A 248 -11.47 27.17 17.29
N ASP A 249 -10.79 26.13 17.75
CA ASP A 249 -9.34 26.12 17.95
C ASP A 249 -8.64 25.94 16.60
N ASP A 250 -7.55 26.66 16.38
CA ASP A 250 -6.78 26.69 15.13
C ASP A 250 -6.39 25.27 14.70
N PRO A 251 -6.84 24.77 13.54
CA PRO A 251 -6.64 23.37 13.12
C PRO A 251 -5.16 22.98 12.95
N ASP A 252 -4.25 23.95 12.83
CA ASP A 252 -2.80 23.70 12.75
C ASP A 252 -2.09 23.63 14.13
N ASP A 253 -2.71 24.10 15.23
CA ASP A 253 -2.11 24.09 16.57
C ASP A 253 -2.48 22.84 17.40
N VAL A 254 -3.49 22.06 16.98
CA VAL A 254 -3.96 20.85 17.70
C VAL A 254 -3.02 19.64 17.51
N ILE A 255 -2.17 19.67 16.48
CA ILE A 255 -1.17 18.61 16.21
C ILE A 255 -0.10 18.58 17.33
N ALA A 256 0.13 19.69 18.03
CA ALA A 256 1.27 19.82 18.95
C ALA A 256 1.11 19.11 20.31
N THR A 257 -0.07 18.57 20.67
CA THR A 257 -0.32 18.07 22.05
C THR A 257 -1.13 16.78 22.19
N ARG A 258 -1.42 16.04 21.12
CA ARG A 258 -2.18 14.77 21.18
C ARG A 258 -1.32 13.55 20.80
N PRO A 259 -1.70 12.32 21.24
CA PRO A 259 -1.00 11.07 20.89
C PRO A 259 -0.80 10.95 19.37
N ALA A 260 0.21 10.18 18.94
CA ALA A 260 0.59 10.02 17.53
C ALA A 260 -0.65 9.82 16.64
N ILE A 261 -0.93 10.84 15.81
CA ILE A 261 -2.09 10.85 14.92
C ILE A 261 -1.69 9.99 13.71
N ILE A 262 -2.48 8.93 13.46
CA ILE A 262 -2.24 8.00 12.35
C ILE A 262 -2.86 8.56 11.07
N ALA A 263 -4.10 9.03 11.16
CA ALA A 263 -4.82 9.65 10.06
C ALA A 263 -5.72 10.79 10.58
N HIS A 264 -5.76 11.89 9.85
CA HIS A 264 -6.61 13.04 10.16
C HIS A 264 -7.26 13.55 8.89
N VAL A 265 -8.59 13.66 8.87
CA VAL A 265 -9.38 14.07 7.71
C VAL A 265 -10.23 15.27 8.07
N ASN A 266 -10.21 16.30 7.24
CA ASN A 266 -11.05 17.48 7.35
C ASN A 266 -12.00 17.53 6.14
N ILE A 267 -13.29 17.33 6.41
CA ILE A 267 -14.36 17.33 5.41
C ILE A 267 -15.04 18.71 5.42
N PRO A 268 -15.03 19.45 4.31
CA PRO A 268 -15.61 20.78 4.24
C PRO A 268 -17.15 20.78 4.24
N PRO A 269 -17.79 21.91 4.60
CA PRO A 269 -19.25 22.11 4.53
C PRO A 269 -19.89 21.82 3.16
N SER A 270 -19.13 21.93 2.07
CA SER A 270 -19.60 21.73 0.69
C SER A 270 -20.20 20.35 0.45
N VAL A 271 -19.83 19.34 1.25
CA VAL A 271 -20.36 17.97 1.19
C VAL A 271 -21.88 17.91 1.39
N SER A 272 -22.45 18.86 2.14
CA SER A 272 -23.89 18.96 2.39
C SER A 272 -24.73 19.17 1.13
N SER A 273 -24.16 19.81 0.10
CA SER A 273 -24.84 20.06 -1.17
C SER A 273 -25.14 18.75 -1.93
N VAL A 274 -24.25 17.76 -1.81
CA VAL A 274 -24.39 16.45 -2.45
C VAL A 274 -25.38 15.58 -1.66
N ILE A 275 -25.29 15.59 -0.34
CA ILE A 275 -26.19 14.82 0.55
C ILE A 275 -27.65 15.26 0.39
N SER A 276 -27.88 16.56 0.22
CA SER A 276 -29.22 17.13 -0.01
C SER A 276 -29.86 16.68 -1.33
N SER A 277 -29.05 16.20 -2.29
CA SER A 277 -29.49 15.78 -3.62
C SER A 277 -29.78 14.28 -3.74
N THR A 278 -29.20 13.45 -2.85
CA THR A 278 -29.25 11.98 -2.92
C THR A 278 -30.16 11.31 -1.88
N ALA A 279 -30.64 12.02 -0.86
CA ALA A 279 -31.50 11.44 0.18
C ALA A 279 -33.02 11.65 -0.07
N PRO A 280 -33.85 10.59 -0.19
CA PRO A 280 -35.22 10.66 0.25
C PRO A 280 -35.22 10.64 1.78
N LEU A 281 -35.68 11.73 2.41
CA LEU A 281 -35.94 11.79 3.85
C LEU A 281 -36.99 10.71 4.20
N SER A 282 -36.55 9.50 4.52
CA SER A 282 -37.39 8.46 5.10
C SER A 282 -37.71 8.85 6.53
N GLY A 283 -38.85 9.52 6.69
CA GLY A 283 -39.36 9.96 7.98
C GLY A 283 -40.11 11.26 7.83
N SER A 284 -41.43 11.20 8.00
CA SER A 284 -42.28 12.40 8.16
C SER A 284 -41.60 13.41 9.11
N PRO A 285 -41.70 14.73 8.87
CA PRO A 285 -41.09 15.74 9.74
C PRO A 285 -41.88 15.80 11.07
N SER A 286 -41.62 14.85 11.95
CA SER A 286 -42.07 14.86 13.33
C SER A 286 -40.94 15.40 14.19
N ASN A 287 -40.72 16.72 14.17
CA ASN A 287 -39.95 17.48 15.16
C ASN A 287 -38.53 16.99 15.57
N GLY A 288 -37.93 16.04 14.87
CA GLY A 288 -36.56 15.55 15.08
C GLY A 288 -35.60 16.14 14.06
N SER A 289 -34.41 16.53 14.49
CA SER A 289 -33.28 16.89 13.62
C SER A 289 -32.92 15.71 12.72
N ALA A 290 -32.67 15.98 11.43
CA ALA A 290 -32.25 14.94 10.49
C ALA A 290 -30.84 14.42 10.85
N HIS A 291 -30.64 13.10 10.76
CA HIS A 291 -29.34 12.46 10.97
C HIS A 291 -28.75 11.96 9.66
N VAL A 292 -27.43 11.98 9.56
CA VAL A 292 -26.64 11.53 8.41
C VAL A 292 -25.63 10.50 8.90
N ARG A 293 -25.57 9.38 8.20
CA ARG A 293 -24.59 8.32 8.46
C ARG A 293 -23.21 8.74 7.94
N VAL A 294 -22.18 8.58 8.76
CA VAL A 294 -20.78 8.77 8.40
C VAL A 294 -20.04 7.48 8.71
N ASN A 295 -19.37 6.90 7.72
CA ASN A 295 -18.47 5.77 7.90
C ASN A 295 -17.03 6.25 7.72
N PHE A 296 -16.18 5.90 8.68
CA PHE A 296 -14.75 6.11 8.62
C PHE A 296 -14.05 4.82 9.04
N ASN A 297 -13.43 4.16 8.06
CA ASN A 297 -12.69 2.92 8.29
C ASN A 297 -11.23 3.14 7.95
N VAL A 298 -10.34 2.45 8.66
CA VAL A 298 -8.90 2.53 8.41
C VAL A 298 -8.31 1.14 8.40
N PHE A 299 -7.63 0.79 7.32
CA PHE A 299 -6.78 -0.39 7.21
C PHE A 299 -5.36 0.02 7.55
N SER A 300 -4.71 -0.66 8.49
CA SER A 300 -3.35 -0.32 8.91
C SER A 300 -2.30 -0.53 7.82
N THR A 301 -2.60 -1.41 6.86
CA THR A 301 -1.74 -1.83 5.76
C THR A 301 -2.51 -1.81 4.44
N PRO A 302 -1.85 -1.50 3.31
CA PRO A 302 -2.46 -1.59 1.98
C PRO A 302 -2.54 -3.03 1.43
N ALA A 303 -2.22 -4.06 2.23
CA ALA A 303 -2.11 -5.45 1.77
C ALA A 303 -3.36 -6.01 1.06
N LEU A 304 -4.55 -5.48 1.35
CA LEU A 304 -5.80 -5.89 0.70
C LEU A 304 -6.13 -5.10 -0.58
N PHE A 305 -5.29 -4.14 -0.97
CA PHE A 305 -5.50 -3.25 -2.13
C PHE A 305 -4.40 -3.49 -3.18
N ILE A 306 -4.50 -4.63 -3.86
CA ILE A 306 -3.43 -5.19 -4.70
C ILE A 306 -3.54 -4.65 -6.13
N SER A 307 -2.68 -3.69 -6.47
CA SER A 307 -2.60 -3.12 -7.82
C SER A 307 -1.72 -3.96 -8.75
N LYS A 308 -2.32 -4.47 -9.83
CA LYS A 308 -1.61 -5.21 -10.89
C LYS A 308 -0.64 -4.31 -11.65
N SER A 309 -0.96 -3.03 -11.85
CA SER A 309 -0.11 -2.11 -12.60
C SER A 309 1.14 -1.71 -11.80
N LEU A 310 1.02 -1.41 -10.50
CA LEU A 310 2.16 -1.14 -9.62
C LEU A 310 3.08 -2.36 -9.50
N ARG A 311 2.52 -3.57 -9.47
CA ARG A 311 3.31 -4.82 -9.49
C ARG A 311 4.09 -4.98 -10.79
N ASN A 312 3.45 -4.78 -11.94
CA ASN A 312 4.15 -4.87 -13.23
C ASN A 312 5.28 -3.82 -13.35
N ILE A 313 5.07 -2.61 -12.83
CA ILE A 313 6.10 -1.55 -12.85
C ILE A 313 7.30 -1.93 -11.98
N SER A 314 7.06 -2.51 -10.80
CA SER A 314 8.13 -2.91 -9.88
C SER A 314 8.88 -4.17 -10.35
N GLU A 315 8.22 -5.08 -11.06
CA GLU A 315 8.86 -6.25 -11.68
C GLU A 315 9.72 -5.88 -12.90
N ASP A 316 9.23 -4.99 -13.77
CA ASP A 316 9.94 -4.61 -15.01
C ASP A 316 11.13 -3.67 -14.75
N SER A 317 11.24 -3.07 -13.57
CA SER A 317 12.30 -2.11 -13.26
C SER A 317 12.89 -2.25 -11.86
N GLU A 318 14.12 -2.78 -11.77
CA GLU A 318 14.88 -2.81 -10.49
C GLU A 318 15.17 -1.42 -9.90
N VAL A 319 14.88 -0.35 -10.65
CA VAL A 319 15.17 1.05 -10.30
C VAL A 319 13.92 1.79 -9.79
N PHE A 320 12.71 1.39 -10.16
CA PHE A 320 11.46 2.04 -9.71
C PHE A 320 10.54 1.01 -9.04
N ASN A 321 10.49 1.03 -7.71
CA ASN A 321 9.54 0.24 -6.93
C ASN A 321 8.59 1.19 -6.20
N ARG A 322 7.30 1.14 -6.52
CA ARG A 322 6.26 1.95 -5.88
C ARG A 322 5.30 1.06 -5.10
N SER A 323 4.95 1.49 -3.89
CA SER A 323 3.80 0.95 -3.17
C SER A 323 3.11 2.03 -2.37
N ALA A 324 1.90 1.72 -1.92
CA ALA A 324 1.29 2.45 -0.82
C ALA A 324 2.20 2.39 0.43
N ASN A 325 2.51 3.55 1.00
CA ASN A 325 3.32 3.73 2.20
C ASN A 325 2.55 4.49 3.29
N SER A 326 1.22 4.34 3.27
CA SER A 326 0.31 4.85 4.29
C SER A 326 -0.72 3.78 4.64
N PRO A 327 -1.41 3.91 5.78
CA PRO A 327 -2.70 3.26 5.99
C PRO A 327 -3.67 3.60 4.86
N VAL A 328 -4.67 2.75 4.64
CA VAL A 328 -5.77 3.05 3.69
C VAL A 328 -6.96 3.54 4.48
N ILE A 329 -7.44 4.75 4.19
CA ILE A 329 -8.67 5.28 4.80
C ILE A 329 -9.85 5.09 3.84
N SER A 330 -10.96 4.58 4.34
CA SER A 330 -12.23 4.45 3.63
C SER A 330 -13.22 5.46 4.21
N LEU A 331 -13.79 6.29 3.35
CA LEU A 331 -14.71 7.34 3.74
C LEU A 331 -16.01 7.26 2.95
N SER A 332 -17.14 7.27 3.65
CA SER A 332 -18.45 7.43 3.01
C SER A 332 -19.43 8.20 3.89
N ILE A 333 -20.28 9.01 3.26
CA ILE A 333 -21.29 9.81 3.95
C ILE A 333 -22.63 9.63 3.23
N GLY A 334 -23.67 9.26 3.99
CA GLY A 334 -24.98 8.96 3.44
C GLY A 334 -25.04 7.61 2.72
N GLN A 335 -25.92 7.49 1.72
CA GLN A 335 -26.21 6.24 1.00
C GLN A 335 -25.75 6.24 -0.47
N GLY A 336 -24.84 7.14 -0.88
CA GLY A 336 -24.41 7.24 -2.27
C GLY A 336 -22.95 7.68 -2.43
N LYS A 337 -22.40 7.45 -3.62
CA LYS A 337 -21.05 7.92 -3.98
C LYS A 337 -21.05 9.45 -4.00
N VAL A 338 -20.14 10.06 -3.25
CA VAL A 338 -19.95 11.52 -3.20
C VAL A 338 -18.71 11.84 -4.02
N ALA A 339 -18.89 12.56 -5.13
CA ALA A 339 -17.81 12.92 -6.03
C ALA A 339 -18.02 14.32 -6.62
N ALA A 340 -16.97 14.89 -7.22
CA ALA A 340 -16.96 16.22 -7.83
C ALA A 340 -17.36 17.34 -6.86
N LEU A 341 -16.82 17.29 -5.64
CA LEU A 341 -16.96 18.34 -4.65
C LEU A 341 -16.27 19.63 -5.13
N THR A 342 -16.90 20.77 -4.85
CA THR A 342 -16.32 22.08 -5.22
C THR A 342 -15.16 22.48 -4.33
N GLU A 343 -15.05 21.89 -3.15
CA GLU A 343 -13.99 22.12 -2.17
C GLU A 343 -13.39 20.78 -1.80
N PHE A 344 -12.06 20.68 -1.84
CA PHE A 344 -11.36 19.43 -1.56
C PHE A 344 -11.42 19.04 -0.08
N ILE A 345 -11.49 17.74 0.14
CA ILE A 345 -11.34 17.09 1.44
C ILE A 345 -9.85 16.93 1.70
N ASN A 346 -9.38 17.50 2.79
CA ASN A 346 -7.96 17.44 3.15
C ASN A 346 -7.73 16.30 4.13
N PHE A 347 -6.75 15.46 3.85
CA PHE A 347 -6.32 14.42 4.79
C PHE A 347 -4.81 14.41 4.96
N THR A 348 -4.39 14.13 6.19
CA THR A 348 -2.99 13.99 6.58
C THR A 348 -2.76 12.53 6.95
N PHE A 349 -1.77 11.94 6.29
CA PHE A 349 -1.22 10.63 6.63
C PHE A 349 0.12 10.79 7.34
N THR A 350 0.41 9.86 8.23
CA THR A 350 1.76 9.60 8.67
C THR A 350 2.29 8.38 7.92
N THR A 351 3.49 8.49 7.33
CA THR A 351 4.07 7.41 6.54
C THR A 351 4.38 6.18 7.40
N ILE A 352 4.13 4.97 6.86
CA ILE A 352 4.47 3.71 7.52
C ILE A 352 5.99 3.57 7.66
N MET A 353 6.72 3.88 6.59
CA MET A 353 8.19 3.89 6.56
C MET A 353 8.71 5.28 6.20
N PRO A 354 9.61 5.87 7.01
CA PRO A 354 10.17 7.19 6.72
C PRO A 354 11.28 7.12 5.67
N GLY A 355 11.53 8.25 4.98
CA GLY A 355 12.65 8.42 4.06
C GLY A 355 12.38 7.94 2.63
N TYR A 356 11.11 7.69 2.28
CA TYR A 356 10.69 7.43 0.91
C TYR A 356 10.20 8.72 0.24
N GLY A 357 10.55 8.87 -1.03
CA GLY A 357 10.30 10.09 -1.80
C GLY A 357 9.14 9.97 -2.79
N ASN A 358 8.82 11.09 -3.43
CA ASN A 358 7.80 11.22 -4.49
C ASN A 358 6.39 10.73 -4.06
N PRO A 359 5.76 11.40 -3.09
CA PRO A 359 4.43 11.04 -2.61
C PRO A 359 3.33 11.38 -3.61
N ASN A 360 2.55 10.38 -4.01
CA ASN A 360 1.39 10.50 -4.88
C ASN A 360 0.10 10.17 -4.11
N CYS A 361 -0.75 11.18 -3.94
CA CYS A 361 -2.06 11.05 -3.31
C CYS A 361 -3.02 10.33 -4.26
N SER A 362 -3.45 9.13 -3.87
CA SER A 362 -4.24 8.26 -4.76
C SER A 362 -5.47 7.70 -4.04
N PHE A 363 -6.44 7.27 -4.83
CA PHE A 363 -7.59 6.53 -4.36
C PHE A 363 -7.70 5.18 -5.07
N TRP A 364 -8.34 4.21 -4.43
CA TRP A 364 -8.60 2.91 -5.03
C TRP A 364 -9.82 3.01 -5.97
N ASP A 365 -9.60 2.82 -7.27
CA ASP A 365 -10.63 2.72 -8.29
C ASP A 365 -11.12 1.27 -8.38
N GLU A 366 -12.30 1.03 -7.81
CA GLU A 366 -12.98 -0.27 -7.83
C GLU A 366 -13.24 -0.81 -9.24
N GLU A 367 -13.41 0.06 -10.25
CA GLU A 367 -13.69 -0.39 -11.63
C GLU A 367 -12.43 -0.86 -12.35
N GLN A 368 -11.29 -0.26 -12.01
CA GLN A 368 -9.98 -0.59 -12.59
C GLN A 368 -9.19 -1.60 -11.75
N GLU A 369 -9.64 -1.88 -10.52
CA GLU A 369 -8.89 -2.66 -9.52
C GLU A 369 -7.47 -2.08 -9.32
N ASP A 370 -7.38 -0.75 -9.25
CA ASP A 370 -6.10 -0.04 -9.30
C ASP A 370 -6.12 1.31 -8.57
N TRP A 371 -4.93 1.84 -8.27
CA TRP A 371 -4.78 3.19 -7.70
C TRP A 371 -4.88 4.25 -8.80
N SER A 372 -5.71 5.27 -8.57
CA SER A 372 -5.86 6.43 -9.45
C SER A 372 -5.61 7.74 -8.70
N GLN A 373 -5.07 8.73 -9.40
CA GLN A 373 -4.88 10.08 -8.89
C GLN A 373 -6.02 11.03 -9.24
N ASP A 374 -7.02 10.56 -10.00
CA ASP A 374 -8.09 11.41 -10.50
C ASP A 374 -8.86 12.08 -9.34
N GLY A 375 -8.95 13.41 -9.41
CA GLY A 375 -9.60 14.22 -8.37
C GLY A 375 -8.78 14.42 -7.10
N CYS A 376 -7.55 13.87 -7.02
CA CYS A 376 -6.64 13.99 -5.87
C CYS A 376 -5.39 14.81 -6.20
N VAL A 377 -4.93 15.62 -5.23
CA VAL A 377 -3.72 16.44 -5.36
C VAL A 377 -2.90 16.44 -4.08
N LEU A 378 -1.58 16.50 -4.23
CA LEU A 378 -0.64 16.70 -3.13
C LEU A 378 -0.64 18.17 -2.67
N VAL A 379 -0.77 18.39 -1.36
CA VAL A 379 -0.76 19.75 -0.79
C VAL A 379 0.68 20.15 -0.45
N SER A 380 1.25 21.05 -1.26
CA SER A 380 2.64 21.51 -1.11
C SER A 380 2.90 22.25 0.21
N GLY A 381 4.02 21.95 0.88
CA GLY A 381 4.48 22.66 2.09
C GLY A 381 4.43 21.85 3.39
N PHE A 382 4.03 20.57 3.32
CA PHE A 382 4.00 19.66 4.48
C PHE A 382 4.59 18.28 4.18
N THR A 383 5.59 18.20 3.29
CA THR A 383 6.53 17.09 3.26
C THR A 383 7.70 17.52 4.13
N SER A 384 7.84 16.99 5.35
CA SER A 384 8.87 17.44 6.28
C SER A 384 10.26 17.00 5.81
N SER A 385 10.84 17.74 4.87
CA SER A 385 12.27 17.72 4.58
C SER A 385 13.06 18.60 5.55
N ASP A 386 12.48 18.97 6.70
CA ASP A 386 13.13 19.80 7.71
C ASP A 386 13.42 18.91 8.93
N GLU A 387 14.71 18.82 9.28
CA GLU A 387 15.37 17.88 10.21
C GLU A 387 14.90 17.95 11.68
N ARG A 388 13.60 18.10 11.94
CA ARG A 388 13.08 18.44 13.28
C ARG A 388 11.91 17.61 13.81
N TYR A 389 11.34 16.71 13.02
CA TYR A 389 10.33 15.76 13.50
C TYR A 389 10.57 14.39 12.86
N ASP A 390 10.62 13.33 13.68
CA ASP A 390 10.90 11.94 13.30
C ASP A 390 9.75 11.26 12.51
N GLU A 391 8.75 12.00 12.02
CA GLU A 391 7.58 11.45 11.33
C GLU A 391 7.24 12.30 10.10
N GLU A 392 7.50 11.76 8.90
CA GLU A 392 7.12 12.37 7.63
C GLU A 392 5.60 12.31 7.47
N GLY A 393 4.93 13.43 7.67
CA GLY A 393 3.52 13.59 7.33
C GLY A 393 3.36 13.88 5.84
N VAL A 394 2.29 13.38 5.21
CA VAL A 394 1.88 13.77 3.85
C VAL A 394 0.46 14.29 3.88
N ARG A 395 0.24 15.46 3.28
CA ARG A 395 -1.08 16.07 3.13
C ARG A 395 -1.58 15.97 1.70
N CYS A 396 -2.78 15.45 1.57
CA CYS A 396 -3.49 15.23 0.31
C CYS A 396 -4.83 15.94 0.34
N ALA A 397 -5.34 16.27 -0.84
CA ALA A 397 -6.63 16.91 -1.02
C ALA A 397 -7.37 16.23 -2.19
N CYS A 398 -8.60 15.73 -1.97
CA CYS A 398 -9.40 15.08 -3.03
C CYS A 398 -10.83 15.63 -3.11
N ASP A 399 -11.50 15.54 -4.28
CA ASP A 399 -12.87 16.03 -4.49
C ASP A 399 -13.97 14.97 -4.36
N HIS A 400 -13.64 13.81 -3.80
CA HIS A 400 -14.58 12.70 -3.65
C HIS A 400 -14.34 11.95 -2.34
N LEU A 401 -15.25 11.02 -2.01
CA LEU A 401 -15.18 10.15 -0.85
C LEU A 401 -15.08 8.69 -1.31
N THR A 402 -13.91 8.08 -1.10
CA THR A 402 -13.59 6.71 -1.49
C THR A 402 -12.57 6.12 -0.50
N ASN A 403 -11.76 5.18 -0.98
CA ASN A 403 -10.59 4.61 -0.31
C ASN A 403 -9.32 5.38 -0.74
N PHE A 404 -8.55 5.95 0.20
CA PHE A 404 -7.36 6.77 -0.09
C PHE A 404 -6.09 6.19 0.52
N ALA A 405 -4.97 6.36 -0.20
CA ALA A 405 -3.63 6.06 0.27
C ALA A 405 -2.59 6.99 -0.37
N VAL A 406 -1.36 6.97 0.14
CA VAL A 406 -0.22 7.65 -0.46
C VAL A 406 0.72 6.61 -1.06
N ILE A 407 0.86 6.65 -2.38
CA ILE A 407 1.83 5.85 -3.12
C ILE A 407 3.18 6.56 -3.06
N MET A 408 4.24 5.84 -2.75
CA MET A 408 5.60 6.39 -2.68
C MET A 408 6.59 5.47 -3.37
N ASP A 409 7.72 6.04 -3.78
CA ASP A 409 8.82 5.23 -4.26
C ASP A 409 9.58 4.57 -3.09
N ILE A 410 9.43 3.26 -2.96
CA ILE A 410 10.20 2.40 -2.07
C ILE A 410 11.59 2.16 -2.67
N HIS A 411 12.35 3.23 -2.90
CA HIS A 411 13.73 3.06 -3.34
C HIS A 411 14.50 2.32 -2.23
N ARG A 412 15.21 1.25 -2.57
CA ARG A 412 16.44 0.93 -1.82
C ARG A 412 17.30 2.20 -1.88
N PRO A 413 17.82 2.71 -0.75
CA PRO A 413 18.67 3.90 -0.75
C PRO A 413 19.70 3.76 -1.87
N GLU A 414 19.76 4.75 -2.78
CA GLU A 414 20.60 4.70 -3.99
C GLU A 414 21.93 4.04 -3.64
N ASP A 415 22.23 2.88 -4.25
CA ASP A 415 23.52 2.21 -4.04
C ASP A 415 24.59 3.29 -4.23
N PRO A 416 25.48 3.52 -3.24
CA PRO A 416 26.52 4.55 -3.35
C PRO A 416 27.29 4.44 -4.68
N LEU A 417 27.39 3.24 -5.24
CA LEU A 417 27.94 2.99 -6.57
C LEU A 417 27.15 3.69 -7.70
N ALA A 418 25.82 3.64 -7.69
CA ALA A 418 24.98 4.29 -8.71
C ALA A 418 25.15 5.83 -8.71
N LYS A 419 25.22 6.43 -7.51
CA LYS A 419 25.47 7.86 -7.34
C LYS A 419 26.85 8.27 -7.86
N GLU A 420 27.87 7.46 -7.59
CA GLU A 420 29.22 7.66 -8.13
C GLU A 420 29.26 7.58 -9.67
N LEU A 421 28.52 6.63 -10.27
CA LEU A 421 28.42 6.51 -11.73
C LEU A 421 27.71 7.72 -12.37
N LYS A 422 26.65 8.26 -11.75
CA LYS A 422 25.98 9.49 -12.22
C LYS A 422 26.95 10.67 -12.25
N ILE A 423 27.74 10.87 -11.18
CA ILE A 423 28.75 11.94 -11.09
C ILE A 423 29.82 11.78 -12.16
N LEU A 424 30.35 10.56 -12.33
CA LEU A 424 31.38 10.28 -13.32
C LEU A 424 30.87 10.56 -14.75
N THR A 425 29.64 10.14 -15.04
CA THR A 425 29.00 10.36 -16.34
C THR A 425 28.77 11.85 -16.61
N TYR A 426 28.30 12.60 -15.60
CA TYR A 426 28.10 14.04 -15.71
C TYR A 426 29.40 14.80 -16.02
N ILE A 427 30.49 14.49 -15.29
CA ILE A 427 31.81 15.07 -15.54
C ILE A 427 32.32 14.70 -16.94
N GLY A 428 32.18 13.42 -17.34
CA GLY A 428 32.57 12.94 -18.66
C GLY A 428 31.82 13.63 -19.80
N CYS A 429 30.51 13.88 -19.64
CA CYS A 429 29.70 14.61 -20.61
C CYS A 429 30.15 16.07 -20.74
N CYS A 430 30.43 16.75 -19.62
CA CYS A 430 30.91 18.14 -19.62
C CYS A 430 32.24 18.28 -20.39
N ILE A 431 33.21 17.38 -20.13
CA ILE A 431 34.51 17.37 -20.82
C ILE A 431 34.32 17.11 -22.32
N SER A 432 33.44 16.16 -22.67
CA SER A 432 33.14 15.81 -24.06
C SER A 432 32.54 16.99 -24.82
N ILE A 433 31.54 17.67 -24.25
CA ILE A 433 30.93 18.88 -24.82
C ILE A 433 31.98 19.96 -25.09
N PHE A 434 32.84 20.23 -24.10
CA PHE A 434 33.91 21.22 -24.25
C PHE A 434 34.86 20.86 -25.41
N SER A 435 35.30 19.61 -25.49
CA SER A 435 36.19 19.15 -26.57
C SER A 435 35.54 19.22 -27.96
N LEU A 436 34.23 18.91 -28.06
CA LEU A 436 33.46 19.00 -29.30
C LEU A 436 33.30 20.45 -29.76
N LEU A 437 33.06 21.39 -28.84
CA LEU A 437 32.99 22.82 -29.16
C LEU A 437 34.32 23.36 -29.72
N VAL A 438 35.45 23.00 -29.10
CA VAL A 438 36.78 23.38 -29.59
C VAL A 438 37.04 22.82 -30.99
N THR A 439 36.68 21.54 -31.20
CA THR A 439 36.83 20.85 -32.49
C THR A 439 35.99 21.53 -33.57
N LEU A 440 34.70 21.78 -33.29
CA LEU A 440 33.78 22.45 -34.20
C LEU A 440 34.28 23.86 -34.56
N THR A 441 34.75 24.63 -33.58
CA THR A 441 35.27 25.98 -33.80
C THR A 441 36.49 25.97 -34.72
N THR A 442 37.40 25.00 -34.54
CA THR A 442 38.61 24.87 -35.36
C THR A 442 38.28 24.52 -36.82
N TYR A 443 37.37 23.57 -37.04
CA TYR A 443 36.93 23.20 -38.39
C TYR A 443 36.09 24.30 -39.05
N LEU A 444 35.33 25.05 -38.28
CA LEU A 444 34.58 26.19 -38.78
C LEU A 444 35.50 27.39 -39.10
N TRP A 445 36.57 27.65 -38.35
CA TRP A 445 37.44 28.80 -38.64
C TRP A 445 38.14 28.69 -40.01
N ASN A 446 38.55 27.47 -40.40
CA ASN A 446 39.27 27.24 -41.66
C ASN A 446 38.33 27.00 -42.85
N LYS A 447 38.19 28.02 -43.71
CA LYS A 447 37.37 27.95 -44.94
C LYS A 447 37.81 26.83 -45.90
N ASP A 448 39.12 26.57 -45.98
CA ASP A 448 39.69 25.49 -46.80
C ASP A 448 39.37 24.09 -46.23
N SER A 449 39.22 23.98 -44.92
CA SER A 449 38.85 22.73 -44.25
C SER A 449 37.37 22.39 -44.46
N ARG A 450 36.47 23.37 -44.51
CA ARG A 450 35.02 23.17 -44.72
C ARG A 450 34.65 22.55 -46.08
N THR A 451 35.53 22.68 -47.07
CA THR A 451 35.26 22.28 -48.45
C THR A 451 35.59 20.80 -48.71
N LYS A 452 36.34 20.15 -47.81
CA LYS A 452 36.71 18.74 -47.93
C LYS A 452 35.55 17.85 -47.46
N GLN A 453 35.16 16.86 -48.26
CA GLN A 453 34.08 15.92 -47.98
C GLN A 453 34.24 15.23 -46.60
N THR A 454 35.43 14.73 -46.28
CA THR A 454 35.72 14.09 -44.98
C THR A 454 35.48 15.03 -43.80
N ASN A 455 35.84 16.30 -43.94
CA ASN A 455 35.65 17.29 -42.89
C ASN A 455 34.18 17.67 -42.71
N GLN A 456 33.37 17.66 -43.79
CA GLN A 456 31.93 17.89 -43.69
C GLN A 456 31.20 16.78 -42.92
N ILE A 457 31.60 15.52 -43.15
CA ILE A 457 31.08 14.36 -42.41
C ILE A 457 31.45 14.49 -40.92
N LEU A 458 32.72 14.81 -40.62
CA LEU A 458 33.19 14.98 -39.25
C LEU A 458 32.47 16.14 -38.53
N ILE A 459 32.23 17.27 -39.21
CA ILE A 459 31.44 18.39 -38.65
C ILE A 459 30.02 17.93 -38.29
N CYS A 460 29.36 17.15 -39.16
CA CYS A 460 28.01 16.64 -38.89
C CYS A 460 28.02 15.67 -37.70
N LEU A 461 29.00 14.76 -37.64
CA LEU A 461 29.17 13.84 -36.51
C LEU A 461 29.38 14.59 -35.19
N CYS A 462 30.31 15.55 -35.16
CA CYS A 462 30.56 16.37 -33.98
C CYS A 462 29.32 17.17 -33.55
N LEU A 463 28.54 17.69 -34.51
CA LEU A 463 27.29 18.39 -34.22
C LEU A 463 26.25 17.44 -33.61
N THR A 464 26.08 16.23 -34.16
CA THR A 464 25.13 15.24 -33.60
C THR A 464 25.52 14.78 -32.20
N LEU A 465 26.81 14.56 -31.94
CA LEU A 465 27.31 14.22 -30.61
C LEU A 465 27.17 15.38 -29.62
N LEU A 466 27.37 16.63 -30.07
CA LEU A 466 27.16 17.80 -29.23
C LEU A 466 25.69 17.91 -28.81
N CYS A 467 24.76 17.74 -29.76
CA CYS A 467 23.33 17.70 -29.45
C CYS A 467 22.98 16.54 -28.50
N LEU A 468 23.51 15.34 -28.74
CA LEU A 468 23.33 14.19 -27.85
C LEU A 468 23.75 14.50 -26.41
N TYR A 469 25.01 14.89 -26.20
CA TYR A 469 25.54 15.13 -24.86
C TYR A 469 24.85 16.31 -24.16
N THR A 470 24.47 17.36 -24.90
CA THR A 470 23.71 18.48 -24.31
C THR A 470 22.31 18.05 -23.89
N THR A 471 21.59 17.29 -24.71
CA THR A 471 20.28 16.73 -24.31
C THR A 471 20.38 15.79 -23.12
N PHE A 472 21.44 14.98 -23.07
CA PHE A 472 21.69 14.06 -21.96
C PHE A 472 21.99 14.79 -20.64
N VAL A 473 22.79 15.87 -20.68
CA VAL A 473 23.05 16.72 -19.51
C VAL A 473 21.77 17.44 -19.05
N ILE A 474 20.94 17.92 -19.96
CA ILE A 474 19.64 18.52 -19.62
C ILE A 474 18.76 17.50 -18.91
N MET A 475 18.70 16.26 -19.42
CA MET A 475 17.94 15.16 -18.81
C MET A 475 18.44 14.85 -17.39
N ILE A 476 19.75 14.71 -17.17
CA ILE A 476 20.33 14.50 -15.82
C ILE A 476 20.05 15.69 -14.89
N SER A 477 20.11 16.92 -15.40
CA SER A 477 19.85 18.11 -14.59
C SER A 477 18.39 18.21 -14.15
N LEU A 478 17.46 17.76 -14.98
CA LEU A 478 16.04 17.67 -14.64
C LEU A 478 15.78 16.54 -13.65
N ASP A 479 16.45 15.39 -13.81
CA ASP A 479 16.40 14.28 -12.86
C ASP A 479 16.88 14.70 -11.45
N SER A 480 17.99 15.44 -11.36
CA SER A 480 18.56 15.91 -10.08
C SER A 480 17.72 16.99 -9.38
N THR A 481 16.73 17.59 -10.04
CA THR A 481 15.83 18.60 -9.43
C THR A 481 14.51 18.00 -8.95
N ARG A 482 14.40 16.66 -8.97
CA ARG A 482 13.21 15.88 -8.57
C ARG A 482 12.68 16.10 -7.16
N ASP A 483 13.41 16.77 -6.26
CA ASP A 483 12.91 17.05 -4.91
C ASP A 483 11.64 17.92 -4.85
N ASN A 484 11.23 18.61 -5.92
CA ASN A 484 10.13 19.60 -5.79
C ASN A 484 9.22 19.84 -7.00
N ARG A 485 9.39 19.19 -8.16
CA ARG A 485 8.48 19.40 -9.31
C ARG A 485 8.37 18.17 -10.20
N GLU A 486 7.17 17.64 -10.30
CA GLU A 486 6.75 16.77 -11.40
C GLU A 486 7.08 17.46 -12.73
N VAL A 487 7.97 16.83 -13.51
CA VAL A 487 8.15 17.22 -14.91
C VAL A 487 6.95 16.65 -15.65
N GLN A 488 6.07 17.53 -16.12
CA GLN A 488 4.94 17.14 -16.96
C GLN A 488 5.39 16.16 -18.06
N ALA A 489 4.59 15.13 -18.34
CA ALA A 489 4.98 14.02 -19.22
C ALA A 489 5.44 14.46 -20.63
N GLY A 490 4.91 15.57 -21.13
CA GLY A 490 5.27 16.15 -22.43
C GLY A 490 6.77 16.46 -22.59
N PRO A 491 7.36 17.34 -21.76
CA PRO A 491 8.80 17.60 -21.75
C PRO A 491 9.70 16.37 -21.62
N CYS A 492 9.34 15.40 -20.76
CA CYS A 492 10.11 14.17 -20.57
C CYS A 492 10.12 13.32 -21.85
N ALA A 493 8.94 13.06 -22.42
CA ALA A 493 8.80 12.31 -23.66
C ALA A 493 9.55 12.97 -24.84
N PHE A 494 9.53 14.30 -24.91
CA PHE A 494 10.28 15.04 -25.92
C PHE A 494 11.80 14.87 -25.78
N LEU A 495 12.33 14.95 -24.56
CA LEU A 495 13.75 14.74 -24.29
C LEU A 495 14.18 13.30 -24.60
N THR A 496 13.39 12.31 -24.21
CA THR A 496 13.62 10.90 -24.54
C THR A 496 13.66 10.67 -26.04
N ALA A 497 12.72 11.27 -26.80
CA ALA A 497 12.72 11.19 -28.26
C ALA A 497 13.96 11.85 -28.89
N LEU A 498 14.43 12.98 -28.34
CA LEU A 498 15.65 13.64 -28.81
C LEU A 498 16.90 12.78 -28.56
N VAL A 499 17.05 12.23 -27.35
CA VAL A 499 18.19 11.36 -27.01
C VAL A 499 18.20 10.15 -27.94
N HIS A 500 17.06 9.47 -28.12
CA HIS A 500 16.97 8.32 -29.01
C HIS A 500 17.34 8.67 -30.46
N PHE A 501 16.84 9.80 -30.97
CA PHE A 501 17.19 10.29 -32.31
C PHE A 501 18.68 10.56 -32.46
N PHE A 502 19.30 11.30 -31.53
CA PHE A 502 20.70 11.67 -31.64
C PHE A 502 21.65 10.48 -31.44
N VAL A 503 21.29 9.48 -30.62
CA VAL A 503 22.05 8.22 -30.51
C VAL A 503 22.07 7.50 -31.86
N LEU A 504 20.91 7.24 -32.45
CA LEU A 504 20.81 6.56 -33.75
C LEU A 504 21.52 7.34 -34.86
N SER A 505 21.36 8.67 -34.87
CA SER A 505 22.04 9.54 -35.84
C SER A 505 23.56 9.51 -35.68
N SER A 506 24.07 9.51 -34.45
CA SER A 506 25.51 9.44 -34.20
C SER A 506 26.13 8.12 -34.69
N ILE A 507 25.45 6.98 -34.46
CA ILE A 507 25.86 5.67 -34.96
C ILE A 507 25.86 5.66 -36.49
N ALA A 508 24.83 6.21 -37.12
CA ALA A 508 24.75 6.29 -38.57
C ALA A 508 25.86 7.19 -39.16
N TRP A 509 26.17 8.33 -38.54
CA TRP A 509 27.29 9.19 -38.95
C TRP A 509 28.64 8.52 -38.76
N MET A 510 28.85 7.76 -37.67
CA MET A 510 30.05 6.94 -37.49
C MET A 510 30.19 5.89 -38.58
N GLY A 511 29.08 5.25 -38.99
CA GLY A 511 29.04 4.32 -40.11
C GLY A 511 29.40 4.99 -41.46
N VAL A 512 28.85 6.20 -41.71
CA VAL A 512 29.18 7.00 -42.90
C VAL A 512 30.66 7.39 -42.92
N GLU A 513 31.21 7.82 -41.77
CA GLU A 513 32.63 8.14 -41.64
C GLU A 513 33.50 6.90 -41.90
N GLY A 514 33.18 5.75 -41.29
CA GLY A 514 33.87 4.48 -41.49
C GLY A 514 33.85 4.04 -42.97
N TYR A 515 32.71 4.17 -43.64
CA TYR A 515 32.59 3.89 -45.07
C TYR A 515 33.41 4.88 -45.93
N ASN A 516 33.41 6.17 -45.57
CA ASN A 516 34.21 7.18 -46.24
C ASN A 516 35.72 6.92 -46.07
N MET A 517 36.18 6.51 -44.88
CA MET A 517 37.56 6.09 -44.65
C MET A 517 37.92 4.84 -45.48
N TYR A 518 37.03 3.85 -45.54
CA TYR A 518 37.23 2.65 -46.37
C TYR A 518 37.42 3.01 -47.86
N LEU A 519 36.60 3.91 -48.40
CA LEU A 519 36.73 4.38 -49.78
C LEU A 519 38.05 5.13 -50.01
N PHE A 520 38.53 5.89 -49.02
CA PHE A 520 39.77 6.65 -49.13
C PHE A 520 41.03 5.77 -49.08
N PHE A 521 41.06 4.77 -48.19
CA PHE A 521 42.25 3.93 -47.97
C PHE A 521 42.32 2.71 -48.90
N VAL A 522 41.20 2.06 -49.20
CA VAL A 522 41.18 0.76 -49.87
C VAL A 522 40.94 0.89 -51.38
N LYS A 523 40.06 1.80 -51.80
CA LYS A 523 39.84 2.06 -53.24
C LYS A 523 40.87 3.09 -53.74
N ILE A 524 41.98 2.57 -54.22
CA ILE A 524 43.08 3.31 -54.88
C ILE A 524 42.49 4.28 -55.91
N PHE A 525 42.51 5.58 -55.58
CA PHE A 525 42.18 6.78 -56.37
C PHE A 525 41.09 6.65 -57.46
N ASN A 526 40.02 7.42 -57.28
CA ASN A 526 39.04 7.86 -58.30
C ASN A 526 37.72 7.07 -58.43
N THR A 527 37.13 6.63 -57.32
CA THR A 527 35.68 6.28 -57.30
C THR A 527 34.86 7.47 -56.82
N TYR A 528 34.56 8.42 -57.73
CA TYR A 528 33.69 9.55 -57.42
C TYR A 528 32.23 9.09 -57.37
N ILE A 529 31.64 9.04 -56.17
CA ILE A 529 30.21 8.78 -56.00
C ILE A 529 29.47 10.10 -56.11
N GLN A 530 28.73 10.29 -57.20
CA GLN A 530 27.91 11.48 -57.40
C GLN A 530 26.88 11.62 -56.26
N ASN A 531 26.77 12.85 -55.73
CA ASN A 531 25.85 13.22 -54.65
C ASN A 531 26.04 12.42 -53.34
N PHE A 532 27.26 11.99 -53.02
CA PHE A 532 27.57 11.24 -51.79
C PHE A 532 27.01 11.89 -50.52
N MET A 533 27.21 13.20 -50.33
CA MET A 533 26.74 13.91 -49.13
C MET A 533 25.22 13.87 -48.99
N ILE A 534 24.45 13.97 -50.08
CA ILE A 534 22.98 13.90 -50.03
C ILE A 534 22.53 12.51 -49.56
N LYS A 535 23.18 11.45 -50.06
CA LYS A 535 22.91 10.06 -49.63
C LYS A 535 23.30 9.84 -48.17
N ALA A 536 24.42 10.41 -47.73
CA ALA A 536 24.85 10.37 -46.33
C ALA A 536 23.86 11.08 -45.41
N PHE A 537 23.36 12.27 -45.79
CA PHE A 537 22.33 12.98 -45.04
C PHE A 537 21.04 12.17 -44.93
N LEU A 538 20.55 11.60 -46.04
CA LEU A 538 19.36 10.74 -46.02
C LEU A 538 19.54 9.51 -45.12
N ALA A 539 20.72 8.89 -45.14
CA ALA A 539 21.02 7.73 -44.30
C ALA A 539 21.16 8.10 -42.82
N ALA A 540 21.91 9.16 -42.49
CA ALA A 540 22.28 9.48 -41.12
C ALA A 540 21.29 10.39 -40.37
N TRP A 541 20.36 11.04 -41.08
CA TRP A 541 19.27 11.81 -40.47
C TRP A 541 17.91 11.18 -40.76
N GLY A 542 17.67 10.75 -42.01
CA GLY A 542 16.38 10.23 -42.44
C GLY A 542 16.01 8.88 -41.83
N ILE A 543 16.93 7.91 -41.84
CA ILE A 543 16.67 6.59 -41.26
C ILE A 543 16.43 6.68 -39.74
N PRO A 544 17.26 7.36 -38.93
CA PRO A 544 16.99 7.58 -37.52
C PRO A 544 15.64 8.26 -37.24
N ALA A 545 15.30 9.31 -38.00
CA ALA A 545 14.02 10.00 -37.82
C ALA A 545 12.83 9.08 -38.08
N LEU A 546 12.90 8.24 -39.12
CA LEU A 546 11.85 7.29 -39.44
C LEU A 546 11.68 6.24 -38.33
N ILE A 547 12.78 5.74 -37.77
CA ILE A 547 12.73 4.78 -36.65
C ILE A 547 12.05 5.41 -35.44
N VAL A 548 12.48 6.61 -35.01
CA VAL A 548 11.91 7.28 -33.83
C VAL A 548 10.42 7.58 -34.00
N VAL A 549 10.01 8.06 -35.18
CA VAL A 549 8.59 8.30 -35.47
C VAL A 549 7.78 7.01 -35.43
N LEU A 550 8.29 5.92 -36.00
CA LEU A 550 7.60 4.63 -36.00
C LEU A 550 7.52 4.05 -34.58
N THR A 551 8.60 4.10 -33.81
CA THR A 551 8.61 3.62 -32.42
C THR A 551 7.69 4.44 -31.53
N GLY A 552 7.70 5.78 -31.65
CA GLY A 552 6.80 6.64 -30.87
C GLY A 552 5.32 6.50 -31.27
N ALA A 553 5.04 6.08 -32.50
CA ALA A 553 3.67 5.80 -32.94
C ALA A 553 3.15 4.43 -32.45
N ILE A 554 4.04 3.43 -32.32
CA ILE A 554 3.66 2.06 -31.90
C ILE A 554 3.67 1.92 -30.38
N ALA A 555 4.66 2.48 -29.69
CA ALA A 555 4.87 2.34 -28.24
C ALA A 555 4.72 3.70 -27.55
N ARG A 556 3.57 4.34 -27.73
CA ARG A 556 3.31 5.69 -27.21
C ARG A 556 3.39 5.74 -25.69
N ASP A 557 2.87 4.71 -25.05
CA ASP A 557 2.75 4.60 -23.59
C ASP A 557 4.12 4.37 -22.93
N SER A 558 5.06 3.69 -23.62
CA SER A 558 6.44 3.53 -23.14
C SER A 558 7.32 4.78 -23.32
N TYR A 559 6.95 5.72 -24.19
CA TYR A 559 7.69 6.97 -24.41
C TYR A 559 7.25 8.10 -23.50
N ALA A 560 6.00 8.05 -23.06
CA ALA A 560 5.36 9.01 -22.18
C ALA A 560 4.65 8.22 -21.08
N GLN A 561 5.44 7.59 -20.22
CA GLN A 561 4.90 7.03 -18.98
C GLN A 561 4.60 8.24 -18.08
N GLU A 562 3.35 8.40 -17.68
CA GLU A 562 3.00 9.26 -16.57
C GLU A 562 3.39 8.50 -15.29
N ASP A 563 4.20 9.12 -14.43
CA ASP A 563 4.60 8.55 -13.14
C ASP A 563 3.34 8.49 -12.25
N LEU A 564 2.63 7.35 -12.29
CA LEU A 564 1.45 7.02 -11.47
C LEU A 564 1.80 6.95 -9.99
#